data_AF-A0A147J9E2-F1
#
_entry.id   AF-A0A147J9E2-F1
#
_cell.length_a   1.000
_cell.length_b   1.000
_cell.length_c   1.000
_cell.angle_alpha   90.00
_cell.angle_beta   90.00
_cell.angle_gamma   90.00
#
_symmetry.space_group_name_H-M   'P 1'
#
loop_
_entity.id
_entity.type
_entity.pdbx_description
1 polymer ?
#
loop_
_entity_poly.entity_id
_entity_poly.type
_entity_poly.pdbx_seq_one_letter_code
_entity_poly.pdbx_strand_id
1 'polypeptide(L)'
;MSTTSEAFCALLDASDVASRRFNSLPSDLEEQDPVTFDQEEQAVCAASHDADLAEPTTWAEFTRLLEHMSYRGASAIDDDNANRLLLHARRLLEAPEEYRTAWDAALAEYKRLKAIFDDMPSGSDSEDEANEASLDALDTLIVDTPAPDFDALQLKMDMAQERCQDIPFSDEYAAAIRADVERLKQGVR
;
A
#
# COMPACT_ATOMS: atom_id res chain seq x y z
N MET A 1 9.56 10.35 21.03
CA MET A 1 8.77 9.14 20.75
C MET A 1 9.22 8.67 19.39
N SER A 2 9.74 7.45 19.28
CA SER A 2 10.21 6.93 17.98
C SER A 2 8.99 6.53 17.15
N THR A 3 9.01 6.83 15.86
CA THR A 3 7.92 6.43 14.96
C THR A 3 8.00 4.92 14.68
N THR A 4 6.89 4.29 14.28
CA THR A 4 6.88 2.86 13.93
C THR A 4 7.86 2.53 12.78
N SER A 5 8.06 3.47 11.85
CA SER A 5 9.03 3.35 10.75
C SER A 5 10.49 3.40 11.24
N GLU A 6 10.81 4.28 12.21
CA GLU A 6 12.13 4.31 12.84
C GLU A 6 12.43 3.00 13.59
N ALA A 7 11.44 2.47 14.31
CA ALA A 7 11.57 1.20 15.00
C ALA A 7 11.81 0.04 14.02
N PHE A 8 11.05 0.00 12.92
CA PHE A 8 11.23 -0.99 11.84
C PHE A 8 12.66 -0.96 11.28
N CYS A 9 13.13 0.22 10.88
CA CYS A 9 14.48 0.38 10.31
C CYS A 9 15.56 -0.05 11.31
N ALA A 10 15.42 0.32 12.58
CA ALA A 10 16.39 -0.03 13.62
C ALA A 10 16.52 -1.55 13.82
N LEU A 11 15.42 -2.30 13.76
CA LEU A 11 15.42 -3.76 13.92
C LEU A 11 16.15 -4.46 12.76
N LEU A 12 15.82 -4.11 11.51
CA LEU A 12 16.50 -4.69 10.34
C LEU A 12 17.97 -4.26 10.24
N ASP A 13 18.29 -2.99 10.56
CA ASP A 13 19.67 -2.53 10.59
C ASP A 13 20.48 -3.28 11.66
N ALA A 14 19.89 -3.57 12.82
CA ALA A 14 20.53 -4.37 13.87
C ALA A 14 20.81 -5.81 13.42
N SER A 15 19.87 -6.46 12.74
CA SER A 15 20.07 -7.78 12.12
C SER A 15 21.18 -7.77 11.07
N ASP A 16 21.22 -6.76 10.20
CA ASP A 16 22.26 -6.59 9.18
C ASP A 16 23.65 -6.35 9.79
N VAL A 17 23.72 -5.62 10.91
CA VAL A 17 24.96 -5.39 11.66
C VAL A 17 25.42 -6.67 12.35
N ALA A 18 24.53 -7.38 13.05
CA ALA A 18 24.86 -8.64 13.74
C ALA A 18 25.36 -9.68 12.74
N SER A 19 24.66 -9.86 11.61
CA SER A 19 25.05 -10.78 10.54
C SER A 19 26.42 -10.43 9.96
N ARG A 20 26.71 -9.14 9.72
CA ARG A 20 28.03 -8.71 9.22
C ARG A 20 29.14 -8.95 10.24
N ARG A 21 28.87 -8.69 11.52
CA ARG A 21 29.81 -8.96 12.62
C ARG A 21 30.15 -10.44 12.70
N PHE A 22 29.16 -11.31 12.74
CA PHE A 22 29.36 -12.76 12.80
C PHE A 22 30.13 -13.31 11.59
N ASN A 23 29.75 -12.88 10.38
CA ASN A 23 30.45 -13.29 9.15
C ASN A 23 31.88 -12.73 9.03
N SER A 24 32.28 -11.79 9.90
CA SER A 24 33.64 -11.24 9.95
C SER A 24 34.53 -11.91 11.00
N LEU A 25 33.98 -12.85 11.78
CA LEU A 25 34.73 -13.58 12.79
C LEU A 25 35.81 -14.48 12.15
N PRO A 26 36.93 -14.73 12.86
CA PRO A 26 37.92 -15.71 12.41
C PRO A 26 37.27 -17.08 12.18
N SER A 27 37.66 -17.76 11.10
CA SER A 27 37.09 -19.06 10.72
C SER A 27 37.40 -20.18 11.73
N ASP A 28 38.44 -20.00 12.54
CA ASP A 28 38.90 -20.90 13.60
C ASP A 28 38.41 -20.49 14.99
N LEU A 29 37.55 -19.45 15.10
CA LEU A 29 37.08 -18.95 16.38
C LEU A 29 36.29 -20.00 17.17
N GLU A 30 35.45 -20.80 16.51
CA GLU A 30 34.67 -21.87 17.15
C GLU A 30 35.58 -22.86 17.90
N GLU A 31 36.76 -23.16 17.35
CA GLU A 31 37.73 -24.07 17.95
C GLU A 31 38.57 -23.41 19.04
N GLN A 32 38.89 -22.12 18.90
CA GLN A 32 39.80 -21.39 19.79
C GLN A 32 39.09 -20.80 21.01
N ASP A 33 37.88 -20.28 20.81
CA ASP A 33 37.06 -19.63 21.82
C ASP A 33 35.56 -19.90 21.56
N PRO A 34 35.09 -21.14 21.85
CA PRO A 34 33.71 -21.53 21.60
C PRO A 34 32.70 -20.68 22.38
N VAL A 35 33.09 -20.15 23.55
CA VAL A 35 32.20 -19.30 24.35
C VAL A 35 31.91 -17.99 23.64
N THR A 36 32.93 -17.35 23.05
CA THR A 36 32.72 -16.13 22.26
C THR A 36 31.95 -16.43 20.97
N PHE A 37 32.25 -17.55 20.31
CA PHE A 37 31.50 -17.97 19.12
C PHE A 37 30.00 -18.15 19.41
N ASP A 38 29.65 -18.91 20.45
CA ASP A 38 28.26 -19.15 20.87
C ASP A 38 27.52 -17.83 21.20
N GLN A 39 28.21 -16.87 21.83
CA GLN A 39 27.64 -15.56 22.15
C GLN A 39 27.32 -14.75 20.89
N GLU A 40 28.22 -14.79 19.89
CA GLU A 40 28.01 -14.09 18.62
C GLU A 40 26.92 -14.77 17.79
N GLU A 41 26.85 -16.10 17.78
CA GLU A 41 25.77 -16.86 17.15
C GLU A 41 24.42 -16.50 17.77
N GLN A 42 24.34 -16.52 19.11
CA GLN A 42 23.13 -16.16 19.83
C GLN A 42 22.72 -14.70 19.56
N ALA A 43 23.67 -13.78 19.43
CA ALA A 43 23.40 -12.39 19.09
C ALA A 43 22.81 -12.25 17.67
N VAL A 44 23.30 -13.02 16.68
CA VAL A 44 22.70 -13.06 15.33
C VAL A 44 21.30 -13.64 15.36
N CYS A 45 21.09 -14.77 16.05
CA CYS A 45 19.78 -15.39 16.16
C CYS A 45 18.75 -14.45 16.80
N ALA A 46 19.13 -13.77 17.89
CA ALA A 46 18.26 -12.80 18.56
C ALA A 46 17.93 -11.61 17.66
N ALA A 47 18.95 -11.01 17.01
CA ALA A 47 18.73 -9.87 16.12
C ALA A 47 17.88 -10.24 14.89
N SER A 48 18.06 -11.45 14.34
CA SER A 48 17.26 -11.95 13.23
C SER A 48 15.81 -12.21 13.65
N HIS A 49 15.59 -12.77 14.85
CA HIS A 49 14.26 -12.97 15.40
C HIS A 49 13.53 -11.64 15.65
N ASP A 50 14.21 -10.66 16.24
CA ASP A 50 13.63 -9.34 16.48
C ASP A 50 13.29 -8.62 15.16
N ALA A 51 14.12 -8.80 14.12
CA ALA A 51 13.85 -8.35 12.77
C ALA A 51 12.61 -9.03 12.14
N ASP A 52 12.40 -10.33 12.37
CA ASP A 52 11.23 -11.07 11.90
C ASP A 52 9.91 -10.58 12.56
N LEU A 53 10.00 -9.84 13.67
CA LEU A 53 8.86 -9.24 14.37
C LEU A 53 8.62 -7.77 13.98
N ALA A 54 9.46 -7.19 13.11
CA ALA A 54 9.34 -5.80 12.71
C ALA A 54 8.05 -5.57 11.91
N GLU A 55 7.33 -4.49 12.21
CA GLU A 55 6.07 -4.16 11.53
C GLU A 55 6.28 -3.15 10.40
N PRO A 56 6.11 -3.53 9.13
CA PRO A 56 6.28 -2.62 8.00
C PRO A 56 5.07 -1.68 7.85
N THR A 57 5.33 -0.38 7.74
CA THR A 57 4.34 0.68 7.58
C THR A 57 4.24 1.23 6.16
N THR A 58 5.11 0.74 5.26
CA THR A 58 5.14 1.07 3.83
C THR A 58 5.45 -0.16 3.01
N TRP A 59 5.24 -0.08 1.70
CA TRP A 59 5.54 -1.18 0.78
C TRP A 59 7.04 -1.41 0.56
N ALA A 60 7.85 -0.36 0.70
CA ALA A 60 9.30 -0.48 0.70
C ALA A 60 9.80 -1.23 1.95
N GLU A 61 9.24 -0.91 3.12
CA GLU A 61 9.54 -1.63 4.37
C GLU A 61 9.09 -3.09 4.28
N PHE A 62 7.88 -3.37 3.77
CA PHE A 62 7.43 -4.75 3.57
C PHE A 62 8.36 -5.55 2.67
N THR A 63 8.79 -4.97 1.54
CA THR A 63 9.72 -5.65 0.62
C THR A 63 11.04 -5.98 1.32
N ARG A 64 11.57 -5.05 2.13
CA ARG A 64 12.79 -5.30 2.93
C ARG A 64 12.59 -6.43 3.94
N LEU A 65 11.44 -6.48 4.62
CA LEU A 65 11.11 -7.55 5.57
C LEU A 65 10.98 -8.90 4.86
N LEU A 66 10.32 -8.93 3.70
CA LEU A 66 10.19 -10.12 2.87
C LEU A 66 11.56 -10.65 2.43
N GLU A 67 12.46 -9.77 1.97
CA GLU A 67 13.84 -10.14 1.61
C GLU A 67 14.61 -10.73 2.80
N HIS A 68 14.50 -10.09 3.98
CA HIS A 68 15.09 -10.60 5.22
C HIS A 68 14.57 -12.01 5.54
N MET A 69 13.26 -12.21 5.61
CA MET A 69 12.65 -13.52 5.93
C MET A 69 12.92 -14.59 4.86
N SER A 70 13.14 -14.21 3.60
CA SER A 70 13.41 -15.15 2.50
C SER A 70 14.84 -15.73 2.53
N TYR A 71 15.82 -14.95 2.99
CA TYR A 71 17.24 -15.31 2.90
C TYR A 71 17.98 -15.41 4.24
N ARG A 72 17.49 -14.72 5.27
CA ARG A 72 18.25 -14.45 6.52
C ARG A 72 17.43 -14.52 7.81
N GLY A 73 16.11 -14.67 7.73
CA GLY A 73 15.21 -14.77 8.88
C GLY A 73 15.57 -15.95 9.77
N ALA A 74 15.22 -15.85 11.06
CA ALA A 74 15.59 -16.83 12.07
C ALA A 74 14.99 -18.23 11.79
N SER A 75 13.94 -18.29 10.96
CA SER A 75 13.23 -19.53 10.62
C SER A 75 13.02 -19.76 9.12
N ALA A 76 13.67 -18.94 8.25
CA ALA A 76 13.30 -18.82 6.83
C ALA A 76 11.76 -18.64 6.66
N ILE A 77 11.20 -18.74 5.45
CA ILE A 77 9.74 -18.71 5.28
C ILE A 77 9.14 -20.02 5.82
N ASP A 78 8.82 -20.04 7.12
CA ASP A 78 7.94 -21.01 7.75
C ASP A 78 6.48 -20.53 7.71
N ASP A 79 5.55 -21.36 8.20
CA ASP A 79 4.12 -21.04 8.18
C ASP A 79 3.78 -19.78 9.01
N ASP A 80 4.50 -19.52 10.09
CA ASP A 80 4.28 -18.38 10.98
C ASP A 80 4.76 -17.06 10.34
N ASN A 81 5.93 -17.08 9.70
CA ASN A 81 6.47 -15.96 8.94
C ASN A 81 5.63 -15.69 7.69
N ALA A 82 5.20 -16.75 6.97
CA ALA A 82 4.30 -16.62 5.83
C ALA A 82 2.97 -15.95 6.23
N ASN A 83 2.36 -16.40 7.33
CA ASN A 83 1.13 -15.80 7.85
C ASN A 83 1.33 -14.33 8.24
N ARG A 84 2.43 -13.98 8.92
CA ARG A 84 2.75 -12.58 9.26
C ARG A 84 2.92 -11.70 8.03
N LEU A 85 3.68 -12.15 7.04
CA LEU A 85 3.85 -11.43 5.77
C LEU A 85 2.50 -11.20 5.07
N LEU A 86 1.62 -12.21 5.05
CA LEU A 86 0.27 -12.07 4.48
C LEU A 86 -0.57 -11.05 5.25
N LEU A 87 -0.50 -11.03 6.59
CA LEU A 87 -1.22 -10.05 7.41
C LEU A 87 -0.70 -8.63 7.15
N HIS A 88 0.62 -8.44 7.06
CA HIS A 88 1.20 -7.14 6.73
C HIS A 88 0.83 -6.68 5.31
N ALA A 89 0.86 -7.57 4.33
CA ALA A 89 0.43 -7.27 2.97
C ALA A 89 -1.04 -6.85 2.94
N ARG A 90 -1.94 -7.57 3.61
CA ARG A 90 -3.36 -7.19 3.71
C ARG A 90 -3.53 -5.82 4.36
N ARG A 91 -2.87 -5.58 5.49
CA ARG A 91 -2.92 -4.28 6.18
C ARG A 91 -2.48 -3.12 5.29
N LEU A 92 -1.43 -3.32 4.48
CA LEU A 92 -0.89 -2.28 3.60
C LEU A 92 -1.73 -2.07 2.32
N LEU A 93 -2.53 -3.06 1.94
CA LEU A 93 -3.48 -3.00 0.82
C LEU A 93 -4.88 -2.53 1.24
N GLU A 94 -5.24 -2.67 2.51
CA GLU A 94 -6.53 -2.23 3.02
C GLU A 94 -6.57 -0.70 3.10
N ALA A 95 -7.47 -0.12 2.30
CA ALA A 95 -7.81 1.29 2.43
C ALA A 95 -8.42 1.59 3.81
N PRO A 96 -8.16 2.77 4.40
CA PRO A 96 -8.99 3.31 5.46
C PRO A 96 -10.46 3.18 5.11
N GLU A 97 -11.26 2.68 6.05
CA GLU A 97 -12.70 2.46 5.88
C GLU A 97 -13.43 3.73 5.42
N GLU A 98 -12.93 4.89 5.83
CA GLU A 98 -13.41 6.21 5.41
C GLU A 98 -13.30 6.43 3.90
N TYR A 99 -12.17 6.07 3.28
CA TYR A 99 -12.00 6.21 1.82
C TYR A 99 -12.89 5.25 1.05
N ARG A 100 -13.02 4.01 1.52
CA ARG A 100 -13.91 3.04 0.89
C ARG A 100 -15.37 3.47 0.99
N THR A 101 -15.79 3.96 2.15
CA THR A 101 -17.16 4.47 2.36
C THR A 101 -17.45 5.70 1.50
N ALA A 102 -16.52 6.66 1.45
CA ALA A 102 -16.68 7.86 0.62
C ALA A 102 -16.73 7.51 -0.88
N TRP A 103 -15.87 6.60 -1.32
CA TRP A 103 -15.85 6.07 -2.68
C TRP A 103 -17.17 5.39 -3.07
N ASP A 104 -17.64 4.45 -2.24
CA ASP A 104 -18.87 3.72 -2.50
C ASP A 104 -20.09 4.65 -2.57
N ALA A 105 -20.13 5.69 -1.70
CA ALA A 105 -21.18 6.70 -1.72
C ALA A 105 -21.14 7.56 -2.99
N ALA A 106 -19.97 8.08 -3.38
CA ALA A 106 -19.83 8.88 -4.59
C ALA A 106 -20.14 8.07 -5.86
N LEU A 107 -19.66 6.82 -5.93
CA LEU A 107 -19.91 5.93 -7.06
C LEU A 107 -21.40 5.57 -7.18
N ALA A 108 -22.07 5.32 -6.05
CA ALA A 108 -23.50 5.06 -6.03
C ALA A 108 -24.31 6.28 -6.52
N GLU A 109 -23.92 7.48 -6.10
CA GLU A 109 -24.60 8.71 -6.51
C GLU A 109 -24.41 9.01 -8.00
N TYR A 110 -23.18 8.89 -8.51
CA TYR A 110 -22.91 8.99 -9.95
C TYR A 110 -23.76 8.00 -10.75
N LYS A 111 -23.77 6.72 -10.36
CA LYS A 111 -24.57 5.69 -11.03
C LYS A 111 -26.07 6.00 -11.00
N ARG A 112 -26.57 6.51 -9.87
CA ARG A 112 -27.98 6.90 -9.72
C ARG A 112 -28.35 8.04 -10.67
N LEU A 113 -27.54 9.11 -10.71
CA LEU A 113 -27.81 10.27 -11.55
C LEU A 113 -27.63 9.97 -13.04
N LYS A 114 -26.60 9.18 -13.39
CA LYS A 114 -26.39 8.72 -14.76
C LYS A 114 -27.56 7.87 -15.27
N ALA A 115 -28.08 6.97 -14.44
CA ALA A 115 -29.26 6.17 -14.80
C ALA A 115 -30.51 7.04 -15.00
N ILE A 116 -30.70 8.07 -14.16
CA ILE A 116 -31.80 9.03 -14.33
C ILE A 116 -31.70 9.75 -15.68
N PHE A 117 -30.51 10.25 -16.03
CA PHE A 117 -30.27 10.89 -17.32
C PHE A 117 -30.50 9.93 -18.49
N ASP A 118 -29.95 8.71 -18.43
CA ASP A 118 -30.05 7.73 -19.51
C ASP A 118 -31.48 7.26 -19.78
N ASP A 119 -32.34 7.24 -18.76
CA ASP A 119 -33.76 6.88 -18.89
C ASP A 119 -34.64 8.04 -19.38
N MET A 120 -34.12 9.28 -19.47
CA MET A 120 -34.92 10.42 -19.91
C MET A 120 -35.20 10.41 -21.42
N PRO A 121 -36.43 10.78 -21.84
CA PRO A 121 -36.71 11.04 -23.24
C PRO A 121 -35.88 12.23 -23.75
N SER A 122 -35.26 12.06 -24.92
CA SER A 122 -34.52 13.14 -25.57
C SER A 122 -35.44 14.31 -25.92
N GLY A 123 -34.94 15.53 -25.73
CA GLY A 123 -35.65 16.79 -25.87
C GLY A 123 -36.57 17.11 -24.69
N SER A 124 -36.44 16.42 -23.55
CA SER A 124 -37.20 16.77 -22.35
C SER A 124 -36.65 18.05 -21.72
N ASP A 125 -37.54 18.87 -21.15
CA ASP A 125 -37.17 20.17 -20.55
C ASP A 125 -36.15 20.03 -19.40
N SER A 126 -36.00 18.83 -18.81
CA SER A 126 -35.07 18.53 -17.71
C SER A 126 -33.82 17.73 -18.13
N GLU A 127 -33.64 17.43 -19.42
CA GLU A 127 -32.53 16.62 -19.92
C GLU A 127 -31.17 17.26 -19.61
N ASP A 128 -31.05 18.57 -19.85
CA ASP A 128 -29.82 19.33 -19.58
C ASP A 128 -29.46 19.34 -18.08
N GLU A 129 -30.45 19.56 -17.21
CA GLU A 129 -30.26 19.56 -15.75
C GLU A 129 -29.84 18.17 -15.24
N ALA A 130 -30.42 17.11 -15.79
CA ALA A 130 -30.06 15.74 -15.43
C ALA A 130 -28.65 15.37 -15.92
N ASN A 131 -28.27 15.83 -17.12
CA ASN A 131 -26.93 15.65 -17.64
C ASN A 131 -25.90 16.37 -16.75
N GLU A 132 -26.13 17.65 -16.45
CA GLU A 132 -25.27 18.48 -15.59
C GLU A 132 -25.09 17.83 -14.21
N ALA A 133 -26.18 17.40 -13.57
CA ALA A 133 -26.10 16.69 -12.28
C ALA A 133 -25.27 15.40 -12.36
N SER A 134 -25.39 14.62 -13.44
CA SER A 134 -24.60 13.41 -13.62
C SER A 134 -23.11 13.69 -13.82
N LEU A 135 -22.78 14.81 -14.48
CA LEU A 135 -21.41 15.25 -14.71
C LEU A 135 -20.77 15.81 -13.43
N ASP A 136 -21.51 16.58 -12.64
CA ASP A 136 -21.04 17.08 -11.34
C ASP A 136 -20.72 15.92 -10.37
N ALA A 137 -21.55 14.87 -10.38
CA ALA A 137 -21.28 13.67 -9.59
C ALA A 137 -20.08 12.88 -10.10
N LEU A 138 -19.86 12.87 -11.42
CA LEU A 138 -18.65 12.27 -12.00
C LEU A 138 -17.39 13.06 -11.59
N ASP A 139 -17.44 14.39 -11.65
CA ASP A 139 -16.35 15.26 -11.21
C ASP A 139 -16.04 15.04 -9.73
N THR A 140 -17.07 14.97 -8.88
CA THR A 140 -16.91 14.64 -7.46
C THR A 140 -16.22 13.28 -7.26
N LEU A 141 -16.60 12.26 -8.04
CA LEU A 141 -16.01 10.92 -7.96
C LEU A 141 -14.54 10.91 -8.43
N ILE A 142 -14.21 11.62 -9.51
CA ILE A 142 -12.87 11.63 -10.09
C ILE A 142 -11.92 12.54 -9.32
N VAL A 143 -12.35 13.76 -9.00
CA VAL A 143 -11.49 14.82 -8.44
C VAL A 143 -11.46 14.77 -6.92
N ASP A 144 -12.63 14.74 -6.28
CA ASP A 144 -12.75 14.99 -4.85
C ASP A 144 -12.70 13.71 -4.00
N THR A 145 -12.95 12.55 -4.60
CA THR A 145 -13.08 11.28 -3.89
C THR A 145 -11.84 10.40 -4.11
N PRO A 146 -10.97 10.19 -3.10
CA PRO A 146 -9.78 9.37 -3.28
C PRO A 146 -10.13 7.91 -3.60
N ALA A 147 -9.45 7.31 -4.59
CA ALA A 147 -9.67 5.90 -4.94
C ALA A 147 -9.15 4.95 -3.83
N PRO A 148 -9.97 4.10 -3.20
CA PRO A 148 -9.52 3.29 -2.07
C PRO A 148 -8.40 2.30 -2.43
N ASP A 149 -8.39 1.78 -3.65
CA ASP A 149 -7.45 0.78 -4.14
C ASP A 149 -7.17 0.94 -5.65
N PHE A 150 -6.31 0.08 -6.19
CA PHE A 150 -5.94 0.13 -7.62
C PHE A 150 -7.11 -0.22 -8.55
N ASP A 151 -8.08 -1.02 -8.11
CA ASP A 151 -9.26 -1.35 -8.91
C ASP A 151 -10.17 -0.11 -9.04
N ALA A 152 -10.38 0.61 -7.93
CA ALA A 152 -11.08 1.90 -7.94
C ALA A 152 -10.34 2.96 -8.78
N LEU A 153 -9.00 3.01 -8.69
CA LEU A 153 -8.20 3.92 -9.51
C LEU A 153 -8.34 3.60 -11.00
N GLN A 154 -8.32 2.32 -11.38
CA GLN A 154 -8.54 1.91 -12.77
C GLN A 154 -9.91 2.34 -13.26
N LEU A 155 -10.97 2.12 -12.45
CA LEU A 155 -12.32 2.58 -12.79
C LEU A 155 -12.38 4.10 -12.97
N LYS A 156 -11.71 4.87 -12.11
CA LYS A 156 -11.60 6.33 -12.23
C LYS A 156 -10.94 6.74 -13.55
N MET A 157 -9.85 6.08 -13.92
CA MET A 157 -9.14 6.35 -15.18
C MET A 157 -10.00 6.05 -16.40
N ASP A 158 -10.73 4.93 -16.39
CA ASP A 158 -11.63 4.53 -17.48
C ASP A 158 -12.76 5.57 -17.66
N MET A 159 -13.36 6.01 -16.55
CA MET A 159 -14.39 7.05 -16.56
C MET A 159 -13.87 8.42 -17.04
N ALA A 160 -12.69 8.82 -16.58
CA ALA A 160 -12.02 10.06 -17.03
C ALA A 160 -11.71 10.02 -18.52
N GLN A 161 -11.27 8.86 -19.03
CA GLN A 161 -11.00 8.67 -20.45
C GLN A 161 -12.29 8.74 -21.29
N GLU A 162 -13.36 8.07 -20.87
CA GLU A 162 -14.66 8.14 -21.54
C GLU A 162 -15.17 9.59 -21.61
N ARG A 163 -15.10 10.31 -20.49
CA ARG A 163 -15.53 11.72 -20.41
C ARG A 163 -14.74 12.64 -21.34
N CYS A 164 -13.47 12.36 -21.52
CA CYS A 164 -12.55 13.14 -22.34
C CYS A 164 -12.33 12.55 -23.75
N GLN A 165 -13.19 11.64 -24.22
CA GLN A 165 -12.98 11.01 -25.53
C GLN A 165 -12.93 12.02 -26.69
N ASP A 166 -13.77 13.04 -26.64
CA ASP A 166 -13.92 14.06 -27.69
C ASP A 166 -13.45 15.47 -27.27
N ILE A 167 -12.88 15.59 -26.08
CA ILE A 167 -12.38 16.87 -25.53
C ILE A 167 -10.96 16.70 -24.96
N PRO A 168 -10.18 17.78 -24.82
CA PRO A 168 -8.90 17.69 -24.14
C PRO A 168 -9.03 17.08 -22.75
N PHE A 169 -8.04 16.27 -22.36
CA PHE A 169 -8.00 15.66 -21.03
C PHE A 169 -7.92 16.75 -19.95
N SER A 170 -8.73 16.64 -18.90
CA SER A 170 -8.75 17.62 -17.82
C SER A 170 -7.47 17.56 -16.99
N ASP A 171 -6.82 18.72 -16.80
CA ASP A 171 -5.65 18.85 -15.91
C ASP A 171 -6.00 18.49 -14.46
N GLU A 172 -7.24 18.76 -14.04
CA GLU A 172 -7.73 18.42 -12.69
C GLU A 172 -7.85 16.90 -12.52
N TYR A 173 -8.38 16.21 -13.53
CA TYR A 173 -8.43 14.74 -13.52
C TYR A 173 -7.03 14.13 -13.48
N ALA A 174 -6.10 14.66 -14.28
CA ALA A 174 -4.71 14.20 -14.29
C ALA A 174 -4.03 14.41 -12.93
N ALA A 175 -4.29 15.54 -12.27
CA ALA A 175 -3.77 15.84 -10.94
C ALA A 175 -4.34 14.89 -9.88
N ALA A 176 -5.66 14.65 -9.87
CA ALA A 176 -6.33 13.76 -8.93
C ALA A 176 -5.87 12.30 -9.09
N ILE A 177 -5.82 11.79 -10.33
CA ILE A 177 -5.32 10.43 -10.64
C ILE A 177 -3.86 10.28 -10.19
N ARG A 178 -3.01 11.29 -10.43
CA ARG A 178 -1.61 11.26 -9.95
C ARG A 178 -1.53 11.24 -8.44
N ALA A 179 -2.35 12.02 -7.75
CA ALA A 179 -2.39 12.02 -6.29
C ALA A 179 -2.79 10.65 -5.73
N ASP A 180 -3.79 9.99 -6.33
CA ASP A 180 -4.18 8.63 -5.95
C ASP A 180 -3.08 7.60 -6.22
N VAL A 181 -2.37 7.68 -7.36
CA VAL A 181 -1.21 6.82 -7.64
C VAL A 181 -0.14 6.97 -6.56
N GLU A 182 0.23 8.20 -6.21
CA GLU A 182 1.28 8.43 -5.21
C GLU A 182 0.84 7.99 -3.81
N ARG A 183 -0.43 8.18 -3.45
CA ARG A 183 -1.00 7.68 -2.19
C ARG A 183 -0.97 6.15 -2.13
N LEU A 184 -1.45 5.47 -3.18
CA LEU A 184 -1.48 4.00 -3.23
C LEU A 184 -0.08 3.38 -3.24
N LYS A 185 0.92 4.02 -3.87
CA LYS A 185 2.33 3.58 -3.82
C LYS A 185 2.93 3.64 -2.41
N GLN A 186 2.52 4.61 -1.60
CA GLN A 186 3.04 4.80 -0.24
C GLN A 186 2.38 3.84 0.78
N GLY A 187 1.34 3.11 0.37
CA GLY A 187 0.43 2.37 1.23
C GLY A 187 -0.73 3.25 1.66
N VAL A 188 -1.95 2.69 1.75
CA VAL A 188 -3.13 3.49 2.06
C VAL A 188 -3.05 3.93 3.53
N ARG A 189 -2.93 5.25 3.77
CA ARG A 189 -2.87 5.88 5.11
C ARG A 189 -4.01 6.85 5.29
#